data_AF-A0A2V6MB89-F1
#
_entry.id   AF-A0A2V6MB89-F1
#
_cell.length_a   1.000
_cell.length_b   1.000
_cell.length_c   1.000
_cell.angle_alpha   90.00
_cell.angle_beta   90.00
_cell.angle_gamma   90.00
#
_symmetry.space_group_name_H-M   'P 1'
#
loop_
_entity.id
_entity.type
_entity.pdbx_description
1 polymer ?
#
loop_
_entity_poly.entity_id
_entity_poly.type
_entity_poly.pdbx_seq_one_letter_code
_entity_poly.pdbx_strand_id
1 'polypeptide(L)'
;MDTNGNLFVGGEGNSGFFCERSSNAQIGGQTPTFDRSTAVNLGGQLGGGGINPAGLDGMLFLAIDRSGGPTNNNIYMLASVVPPGRSTTDVMFARSTDGGLTFSAPHRVNDDPVNPSKWHWFG
;
A
#
# COMPACT_ATOMS: atom_id res chain seq x y z
N MET A 1 11.89 7.08 -0.55
CA MET A 1 13.23 6.57 -0.83
C MET A 1 13.71 5.71 0.33
N ASP A 2 14.48 4.64 0.10
CA ASP A 2 15.22 3.88 1.14
C ASP A 2 16.63 4.46 1.37
N THR A 3 17.42 3.93 2.30
CA THR A 3 18.79 4.43 2.56
C THR A 3 19.77 4.22 1.41
N ASN A 4 19.44 3.35 0.46
CA ASN A 4 20.24 3.11 -0.75
C ASN A 4 19.83 4.04 -1.91
N GLY A 5 18.88 4.95 -1.67
CA GLY A 5 18.38 5.90 -2.66
C GLY A 5 17.38 5.31 -3.66
N ASN A 6 16.86 4.10 -3.43
CA ASN A 6 15.80 3.55 -4.28
C ASN A 6 14.48 4.29 -4.03
N LEU A 7 13.80 4.69 -5.11
CA LEU A 7 12.45 5.23 -5.07
C LEU A 7 11.44 4.09 -5.05
N PHE A 8 10.36 4.25 -4.28
CA PHE A 8 9.23 3.35 -4.29
C PHE A 8 7.94 4.15 -4.48
N VAL A 9 7.02 3.60 -5.27
CA VAL A 9 5.69 4.16 -5.53
C VAL A 9 4.67 3.05 -5.32
N GLY A 10 3.67 3.32 -4.49
CA GLY A 10 2.50 2.46 -4.34
C GLY A 10 1.42 2.89 -5.31
N GLY A 11 0.85 1.95 -6.04
CA GLY A 11 -0.25 2.21 -6.98
C GLY A 11 -1.29 1.09 -6.97
N GLU A 12 -2.45 1.41 -7.51
CA GLU A 12 -3.45 0.42 -7.93
C GLU A 12 -3.54 0.46 -9.45
N GLY A 13 -3.73 -0.71 -10.06
CA GLY A 13 -4.02 -0.86 -11.47
C GLY A 13 -5.05 -1.96 -11.68
N ASN A 14 -5.40 -2.24 -12.95
CA ASN A 14 -6.48 -3.16 -13.33
C ASN A 14 -6.43 -4.57 -12.69
N SER A 15 -5.27 -5.00 -12.16
CA SER A 15 -5.05 -6.31 -11.56
C SER A 15 -4.71 -6.27 -10.05
N GLY A 16 -4.81 -5.11 -9.39
CA GLY A 16 -4.61 -4.98 -7.94
C GLY A 16 -3.56 -3.92 -7.57
N PHE A 17 -3.00 -4.06 -6.36
CA PHE A 17 -2.01 -3.13 -5.82
C PHE A 17 -0.59 -3.52 -6.19
N PHE A 18 0.25 -2.52 -6.43
CA PHE A 18 1.63 -2.69 -6.81
C PHE A 18 2.55 -1.75 -6.03
N CYS A 19 3.71 -2.28 -5.66
CA CYS A 19 4.86 -1.52 -5.24
C CYS A 19 5.87 -1.49 -6.40
N GLU A 20 6.01 -0.32 -7.01
CA GLU A 20 7.00 -0.07 -8.05
C GLU A 20 8.28 0.47 -7.41
N ARG A 21 9.45 0.01 -7.86
CA ARG A 21 10.76 0.51 -7.43
C ARG A 21 11.54 1.04 -8.63
N SER A 22 12.21 2.18 -8.42
CA SER A 22 13.28 2.66 -9.29
C SER A 22 14.61 2.68 -8.54
N SER A 23 15.62 2.00 -9.08
CA SER A 23 16.99 2.06 -8.56
C SER A 23 17.81 3.23 -9.09
N ASN A 24 17.40 3.84 -10.20
CA ASN A 24 18.15 4.90 -10.88
C ASN A 24 17.55 6.31 -10.70
N ALA A 25 16.36 6.46 -10.09
CA ALA A 25 15.74 7.77 -9.84
C ALA A 25 16.61 8.75 -9.04
N GLN A 26 17.56 8.23 -8.25
CA GLN A 26 18.54 9.04 -7.52
C GLN A 26 19.67 9.62 -8.39
N ILE A 27 19.87 9.10 -9.60
CA ILE A 27 20.98 9.49 -10.47
C ILE A 27 20.57 10.69 -11.32
N GLY A 28 21.08 11.87 -10.95
CA GLY A 28 20.82 13.11 -11.69
C GLY A 28 21.18 12.99 -13.17
N GLY A 29 20.33 13.53 -14.04
CA GLY A 29 20.53 13.51 -15.49
C GLY A 29 20.15 12.20 -16.20
N GLN A 30 19.71 11.17 -15.45
CA GLN A 30 19.11 9.96 -16.04
C GLN A 30 17.59 10.02 -15.97
N THR A 31 16.90 9.47 -16.99
CA THR A 31 15.46 9.23 -16.93
C THR A 31 15.19 8.10 -15.93
N PRO A 32 14.34 8.31 -14.90
CA PRO A 32 13.96 7.25 -13.98
C PRO A 32 13.27 6.10 -14.72
N THR A 33 13.69 4.87 -14.42
CA THR A 33 13.01 3.64 -14.82
C THR A 33 12.53 2.91 -13.59
N PHE A 34 11.34 2.30 -13.68
CA PHE A 34 10.82 1.43 -12.63
C PHE A 34 11.18 -0.02 -12.99
N ASP A 35 12.31 -0.46 -12.43
CA ASP A 35 12.96 -1.72 -12.76
C ASP A 35 12.43 -2.91 -11.93
N ARG A 36 11.47 -2.66 -11.03
CA ARG A 36 10.77 -3.71 -10.29
C ARG A 36 9.32 -3.31 -10.02
N SER A 37 8.41 -4.20 -10.41
CA SER A 37 6.99 -4.17 -10.06
C SER A 37 6.67 -5.37 -9.19
N THR A 38 6.16 -5.12 -7.99
CA THR A 38 5.82 -6.17 -7.02
C THR A 38 4.34 -6.08 -6.67
N ALA A 39 3.59 -7.14 -6.97
CA ALA A 39 2.18 -7.22 -6.59
C ALA A 39 2.05 -7.28 -5.06
N VAL A 40 1.06 -6.56 -4.53
CA VAL A 40 0.79 -6.48 -3.09
C VAL A 40 -0.67 -6.86 -2.83
N ASN A 41 -0.88 -7.82 -1.94
CA ASN A 41 -2.22 -8.21 -1.52
C ASN A 41 -2.61 -7.41 -0.27
N LEU A 42 -3.64 -6.57 -0.38
CA LEU A 42 -4.25 -5.85 0.74
C LEU A 42 -5.57 -6.49 1.22
N GLY A 43 -5.95 -7.66 0.69
CA GLY A 43 -7.13 -8.41 1.15
C GLY A 43 -8.48 -7.88 0.64
N GLY A 44 -8.46 -7.00 -0.35
CA GLY A 44 -9.66 -6.42 -0.97
C GLY A 44 -9.29 -5.54 -2.16
N GLN A 45 -10.23 -4.72 -2.61
CA GLN A 45 -10.04 -3.74 -3.69
C GLN A 45 -10.42 -2.35 -3.21
N LEU A 46 -9.95 -1.28 -3.87
CA LEU A 46 -10.45 0.06 -3.58
C LEU A 46 -11.95 0.13 -3.94
N GLY A 47 -12.74 0.66 -3.02
CA GLY A 47 -14.16 0.95 -3.23
C GLY A 47 -14.38 2.44 -3.45
N GLY A 48 -15.57 2.81 -3.94
CA GLY A 48 -16.01 4.19 -4.02
C GLY A 48 -17.54 4.29 -4.06
N GLY A 49 -18.06 5.49 -3.88
CA GLY A 49 -19.51 5.75 -3.89
C GLY A 49 -20.22 5.42 -2.57
N GLY A 50 -19.49 4.93 -1.56
CA GLY A 50 -20.00 4.70 -0.21
C GLY A 50 -20.05 5.98 0.61
N ILE A 51 -19.17 6.09 1.60
CA ILE A 51 -19.07 7.29 2.44
C ILE A 51 -18.56 8.50 1.64
N ASN A 52 -17.93 8.26 0.48
CA ASN A 52 -17.51 9.29 -0.47
C ASN A 52 -18.24 9.13 -1.82
N PRO A 53 -19.41 9.77 -2.02
CA PRO A 53 -20.29 9.48 -3.17
C PRO A 53 -19.67 9.68 -4.56
N ALA A 54 -18.65 10.53 -4.67
CA ALA A 54 -17.99 10.86 -5.95
C ALA A 54 -16.53 10.38 -6.01
N GLY A 55 -16.03 9.69 -4.99
CA GLY A 55 -14.63 9.31 -4.90
C GLY A 55 -14.41 7.98 -4.21
N LEU A 56 -13.15 7.69 -3.94
CA LEU A 56 -12.75 6.46 -3.27
C LEU A 56 -13.14 6.49 -1.78
N ASP A 57 -13.48 5.32 -1.25
CA ASP A 57 -13.71 5.06 0.17
C ASP A 57 -12.39 4.95 0.97
N GLY A 58 -11.31 5.51 0.43
CA GLY A 58 -9.98 5.67 1.02
C GLY A 58 -8.91 5.74 -0.07
N MET A 59 -7.70 6.20 0.29
CA MET A 59 -6.56 6.25 -0.64
C MET A 59 -5.55 5.14 -0.34
N LEU A 60 -4.73 4.82 -1.34
CA LEU A 60 -3.56 3.96 -1.16
C LEU A 60 -2.38 4.81 -0.70
N PHE A 61 -1.69 4.34 0.34
CA PHE A 61 -0.46 4.96 0.84
C PHE A 61 0.69 3.97 0.79
N LEU A 62 1.88 4.49 0.50
CA LEU A 62 3.15 3.80 0.69
C LEU A 62 4.06 4.67 1.57
N ALA A 63 4.67 4.05 2.58
CA ALA A 63 5.67 4.68 3.42
C ALA A 63 6.90 3.77 3.56
N ILE A 64 8.06 4.37 3.81
CA ILE A 64 9.30 3.65 4.10
C ILE A 64 9.78 4.12 5.46
N ASP A 65 10.09 3.17 6.33
CA ASP A 65 10.70 3.50 7.62
C ASP A 65 12.12 4.01 7.41
N ARG A 66 12.39 5.21 7.92
CA ARG A 66 13.70 5.87 7.89
C ARG A 66 14.23 6.20 9.29
N SER A 67 13.74 5.47 10.29
CA SER A 67 14.07 5.68 11.70
C SER A 67 15.55 5.44 12.03
N GLY A 68 16.29 4.70 11.20
CA GLY A 68 17.61 4.18 11.55
C GLY A 68 17.57 3.04 12.59
N GLY A 69 16.37 2.64 13.04
CA GLY A 69 16.16 1.57 14.01
C GLY A 69 16.06 0.18 13.38
N PRO A 70 15.60 -0.83 14.14
CA PRO A 70 15.53 -2.22 13.70
C PRO A 70 14.66 -2.47 12.46
N THR A 71 13.72 -1.58 12.17
CA THR A 71 12.79 -1.67 11.03
C THR A 71 13.17 -0.75 9.87
N ASN A 72 14.32 -0.07 9.95
CA ASN A 72 14.77 0.86 8.92
C ASN A 72 14.80 0.18 7.54
N ASN A 73 14.27 0.89 6.53
CA ASN A 73 14.01 0.43 5.16
C ASN A 73 12.86 -0.57 4.98
N ASN A 74 12.11 -0.93 6.02
CA ASN A 74 10.83 -1.61 5.80
C ASN A 74 9.90 -0.71 5.00
N ILE A 75 9.18 -1.31 4.05
CA ILE A 75 8.21 -0.62 3.19
C ILE A 75 6.83 -1.05 3.65
N TYR A 76 5.93 -0.09 3.80
CA TYR A 76 4.56 -0.30 4.28
C TYR A 76 3.61 0.22 3.23
N MET A 77 2.64 -0.61 2.85
CA MET A 77 1.50 -0.18 2.05
C MET A 77 0.23 -0.38 2.84
N LEU A 78 -0.69 0.57 2.74
CA LEU A 78 -2.00 0.47 3.36
C LEU A 78 -3.08 1.17 2.53
N ALA A 79 -4.30 0.67 2.63
CA ALA A 79 -5.47 1.29 2.03
C ALA A 79 -6.73 0.92 2.82
N SER A 80 -7.77 1.73 2.65
CA SER A 80 -9.13 1.26 2.93
C SER A 80 -9.59 0.44 1.74
N VAL A 81 -9.87 -0.84 1.95
CA VAL A 81 -10.29 -1.77 0.89
C VAL A 81 -11.64 -2.38 1.23
N VAL A 82 -12.41 -2.72 0.20
CA VAL A 82 -13.61 -3.55 0.31
C VAL A 82 -13.17 -5.01 0.22
N PRO A 83 -13.25 -5.79 1.31
CA PRO A 83 -12.90 -7.20 1.25
C PRO A 83 -13.92 -8.01 0.42
N PRO A 84 -13.55 -9.19 -0.10
CA PRO A 84 -14.47 -10.03 -0.86
C PRO A 84 -15.77 -10.33 -0.09
N GLY A 85 -16.92 -10.13 -0.74
CA GLY A 85 -18.25 -10.37 -0.16
C GLY A 85 -18.73 -9.31 0.84
N ARG A 86 -18.04 -8.17 0.93
CA ARG A 86 -18.40 -7.06 1.83
C ARG A 86 -18.96 -5.88 1.04
N SER A 87 -19.70 -5.02 1.74
CA SER A 87 -20.22 -3.74 1.23
C SER A 87 -19.65 -2.53 1.98
N THR A 88 -18.76 -2.75 2.94
CA THR A 88 -18.03 -1.70 3.67
C THR A 88 -16.55 -2.02 3.70
N THR A 89 -15.75 -1.02 4.06
CA THR A 89 -14.28 -1.10 4.03
C THR A 89 -13.66 -1.54 5.36
N ASP A 90 -12.48 -2.16 5.25
CA ASP A 90 -11.51 -2.34 6.32
C ASP A 90 -10.20 -1.60 5.95
N VAL A 91 -9.48 -1.12 6.96
CA VAL A 91 -8.12 -0.59 6.73
C VAL A 91 -7.15 -1.77 6.84
N MET A 92 -6.47 -2.05 5.73
CA MET A 92 -5.56 -3.19 5.61
C MET A 92 -4.16 -2.67 5.32
N PHE A 93 -3.14 -3.30 5.90
CA PHE A 93 -1.74 -3.03 5.60
C PHE A 93 -0.98 -4.30 5.22
N ALA A 94 0.07 -4.13 4.43
CA ALA A 94 1.09 -5.13 4.20
C ALA A 94 2.47 -4.48 4.30
N ARG A 95 3.48 -5.25 4.69
CA ARG A 95 4.86 -4.75 4.79
C ARG A 95 5.84 -5.63 4.02
N SER A 96 6.86 -5.01 3.45
CA SER A 96 8.09 -5.67 3.00
C SER A 96 9.23 -5.43 3.98
N THR A 97 10.00 -6.48 4.27
CA THR A 97 11.24 -6.43 5.04
C THR A 97 12.46 -6.82 4.20
N ASP A 98 12.29 -6.94 2.88
CA ASP A 98 13.29 -7.44 1.93
C ASP A 98 13.50 -6.48 0.75
N GLY A 99 13.33 -5.18 0.99
CA GLY A 99 13.55 -4.13 -0.02
C GLY A 99 12.50 -4.13 -1.13
N GLY A 100 11.28 -4.53 -0.81
CA GLY A 100 10.14 -4.54 -1.73
C GLY A 100 10.17 -5.70 -2.71
N LEU A 101 10.79 -6.83 -2.35
CA LEU A 101 10.75 -8.06 -3.16
C LEU A 101 9.48 -8.85 -2.88
N THR A 102 9.11 -8.96 -1.61
CA THR A 102 7.88 -9.60 -1.17
C THR A 102 7.19 -8.77 -0.09
N PHE A 103 5.89 -9.00 0.08
CA PHE A 103 5.09 -8.37 1.12
C PHE A 103 4.43 -9.43 1.99
N SER A 104 4.21 -9.11 3.26
CA SER A 104 3.46 -9.94 4.19
C SER A 104 2.04 -10.21 3.69
N ALA A 105 1.38 -11.21 4.28
CA ALA A 105 -0.08 -11.30 4.20
C ALA A 105 -0.74 -9.98 4.69
N PRO A 106 -1.93 -9.64 4.17
CA PRO A 106 -2.63 -8.42 4.56
C PRO A 106 -3.05 -8.52 6.03
N HIS A 107 -2.87 -7.42 6.76
CA HIS A 107 -3.21 -7.32 8.18
C HIS A 107 -4.20 -6.19 8.38
N ARG A 108 -5.33 -6.52 8.99
CA ARG A 108 -6.39 -5.57 9.34
C ARG A 108 -6.00 -4.77 10.58
N VAL A 109 -6.15 -3.44 10.56
CA VAL A 109 -5.75 -2.59 11.71
C VAL A 109 -6.92 -2.10 12.55
N ASN A 110 -8.15 -2.30 12.11
CA ASN A 110 -9.33 -1.87 12.84
C ASN A 110 -9.46 -2.64 14.16
N ASP A 111 -10.05 -2.00 15.16
CA ASP A 111 -10.18 -2.49 16.54
C ASP A 111 -11.54 -3.16 16.83
N ASP A 112 -12.49 -3.10 15.89
CA ASP A 112 -13.79 -3.75 16.01
C ASP A 112 -13.78 -5.20 15.49
N PRO A 113 -14.80 -6.02 15.82
CA PRO A 113 -14.89 -7.40 15.34
C PRO A 113 -14.89 -7.47 13.81
N VAL A 114 -14.39 -8.58 13.26
CA VAL A 114 -14.43 -8.83 11.82
C VAL A 114 -15.88 -8.84 11.31
N ASN A 115 -16.07 -8.29 10.12
CA ASN A 115 -17.37 -8.09 9.47
C ASN A 115 -18.35 -7.13 10.17
N PRO A 116 -17.90 -5.96 10.66
CA PRO A 116 -18.81 -4.97 11.23
C PRO A 116 -19.64 -4.33 10.11
N SER A 117 -20.86 -3.86 10.38
CA SER A 117 -21.61 -3.02 9.43
C SER A 117 -21.17 -1.56 9.55
N LYS A 118 -19.87 -1.32 9.36
CA LYS A 118 -19.20 -0.03 9.53
C LYS A 118 -18.21 0.23 8.40
N TRP A 119 -18.09 1.50 8.02
CA TRP A 119 -17.09 1.99 7.09
C TRP A 119 -15.83 2.40 7.85
N HIS A 120 -14.66 2.01 7.32
CA HIS A 120 -13.37 2.45 7.83
C HIS A 120 -12.62 3.16 6.72
N TRP A 121 -12.32 4.42 6.96
CA TRP A 121 -11.72 5.30 5.97
C TRP A 121 -10.37 5.79 6.49
N PHE A 122 -9.37 5.77 5.62
CA PHE A 122 -8.05 6.33 5.86
C PHE A 122 -7.64 7.16 4.63
N GLY A 123 -7.35 8.45 4.86
CA GLY A 123 -7.00 9.43 3.84
C GLY A 123 -6.60 10.76 4.44
#